data_AF-A0A4U6R4L3-F1
#
_entry.id   AF-A0A4U6R4L3-F1
#
_cell.length_a   1.000
_cell.length_b   1.000
_cell.length_c   1.000
_cell.angle_alpha   90.00
_cell.angle_beta   90.00
_cell.angle_gamma   90.00
#
_symmetry.space_group_name_H-M   'P 1'
#
loop_
_entity.id
_entity.type
_entity.pdbx_description
1 polymer ?
#
loop_
_entity_poly.entity_id
_entity_poly.type
_entity_poly.pdbx_seq_one_letter_code
_entity_poly.pdbx_strand_id
1 'polypeptide(L)'
;MNTGFALHQETENTKDQELPEDVSTIFNSVFNVQLATSPEVINKVFEVRYQVYCIDRHFEDPDCFADKREHDAYDPRSAHALIRHRITGDSVAAVRLVMAGDSPEQSDFPMEGPCIHRMDQPARDAFAGARREQIAEISRMAVSREFRRRLNEDASAAGISDFASYSDSENGRRAMPYISLGLFAGILQMSVRHGITHWMAIMEPAQLRLLKRFGVEFDHVGPVMEYHGRRRPAFTEAASLIDGIKKRRPDVWSLITDDGRYLPAKPDTADQVKEREVA
;
A
#
# COMPACT_ATOMS: atom_id res chain seq x y z
N MET A 1 77.85 -0.20 11.32
CA MET A 1 77.16 -1.40 10.81
C MET A 1 75.79 -1.46 11.45
N ASN A 2 74.77 -1.66 10.60
CA ASN A 2 73.33 -1.69 10.82
C ASN A 2 72.79 -2.01 12.22
N THR A 3 71.79 -1.22 12.63
CA THR A 3 70.45 -1.69 13.05
C THR A 3 69.50 -0.50 13.16
N GLY A 4 68.74 -0.21 12.10
CA GLY A 4 67.64 0.76 12.11
C GLY A 4 66.32 0.03 11.93
N PHE A 5 65.54 -0.05 13.02
CA PHE A 5 64.19 -0.60 13.07
C PHE A 5 63.24 0.23 12.20
N ALA A 6 62.45 -0.45 11.37
CA ALA A 6 61.35 0.15 10.60
C ALA A 6 60.20 0.51 11.55
N LEU A 7 59.84 1.79 11.60
CA LEU A 7 58.55 2.26 12.12
C LEU A 7 57.56 2.28 10.94
N HIS A 8 56.65 1.32 10.93
CA HIS A 8 55.41 1.42 10.16
C HIS A 8 54.57 2.55 10.79
N GLN A 9 54.35 3.63 10.05
CA GLN A 9 53.26 4.57 10.33
C GLN A 9 51.95 3.88 9.96
N GLU A 10 51.16 3.53 10.97
CA GLU A 10 49.74 3.28 10.82
C GLU A 10 49.06 4.60 10.47
N THR A 11 48.71 4.78 9.20
CA THR A 11 47.67 5.73 8.82
C THR A 11 46.33 5.07 9.11
N GLU A 12 45.75 5.40 10.27
CA GLU A 12 44.34 5.14 10.56
C GLU A 12 43.49 5.84 9.49
N ASN A 13 42.99 5.05 8.55
CA ASN A 13 42.04 5.50 7.56
C ASN A 13 40.66 5.38 8.21
N THR A 14 40.22 6.46 8.88
CA THR A 14 38.88 6.60 9.43
C THR A 14 37.91 6.62 8.26
N LYS A 15 37.45 5.44 7.82
CA LYS A 15 36.27 5.33 6.98
C LYS A 15 35.11 5.83 7.81
N ASP A 16 34.61 7.02 7.50
CA ASP A 16 33.26 7.45 7.84
C ASP A 16 32.31 6.32 7.45
N GLN A 17 31.87 5.56 8.46
CA GLN A 17 30.76 4.65 8.34
C GLN A 17 29.51 5.53 8.36
N GLU A 18 29.10 6.03 7.19
CA GLU A 18 27.74 6.53 7.02
C GLU A 18 26.79 5.42 7.47
N LEU A 19 26.14 5.63 8.62
CA LEU A 19 25.04 4.80 9.09
C LEU A 19 24.01 4.73 7.94
N PRO A 20 23.48 3.55 7.59
CA PRO A 20 22.46 3.45 6.56
C PRO A 20 21.32 4.42 6.89
N GLU A 21 21.09 5.42 6.03
CA GLU A 21 19.99 6.36 6.23
C GLU A 21 18.68 5.58 6.40
N ASP A 22 17.97 5.90 7.48
CA ASP A 22 16.72 5.24 7.84
C ASP A 22 15.65 5.45 6.75
N VAL A 23 14.95 4.37 6.37
CA VAL A 23 13.92 4.34 5.33
C VAL A 23 12.85 5.40 5.59
N SER A 24 12.47 5.60 6.85
CA SER A 24 11.49 6.61 7.24
C SER A 24 12.01 8.02 6.98
N THR A 25 13.24 8.29 7.38
CA THR A 25 13.92 9.58 7.12
C THR A 25 13.99 9.91 5.63
N ILE A 26 14.41 8.95 4.79
CA ILE A 26 14.49 9.16 3.34
C ILE A 26 13.09 9.43 2.77
N PHE A 27 12.10 8.58 3.08
CA PHE A 27 10.73 8.75 2.60
C PHE A 27 10.19 10.13 2.99
N ASN A 28 10.31 10.50 4.27
CA ASN A 28 9.76 11.74 4.82
C ASN A 28 10.49 13.00 4.34
N SER A 29 11.70 12.89 3.79
CA SER A 29 12.38 14.02 3.14
C SER A 29 11.76 14.38 1.78
N VAL A 30 11.19 13.39 1.07
CA VAL A 30 10.70 13.54 -0.31
C VAL A 30 9.17 13.56 -0.38
N PHE A 31 8.50 12.71 0.40
CA PHE A 31 7.07 12.46 0.29
C PHE A 31 6.33 12.72 1.60
N ASN A 32 5.03 12.99 1.46
CA ASN A 32 4.08 13.11 2.55
C ASN A 32 2.86 12.23 2.26
N VAL A 33 2.40 11.48 3.26
CA VAL A 33 1.13 10.75 3.24
C VAL A 33 0.04 11.64 3.80
N GLN A 34 -0.92 12.03 2.97
CA GLN A 34 -2.06 12.87 3.35
C GLN A 34 -3.36 12.07 3.23
N LEU A 35 -4.10 11.94 4.33
CA LEU A 35 -5.48 11.45 4.27
C LEU A 35 -6.38 12.51 3.63
N ALA A 36 -7.19 12.11 2.66
CA ALA A 36 -8.08 13.00 1.93
C ALA A 36 -9.40 13.17 2.70
N THR A 37 -9.45 14.15 3.60
CA THR A 37 -10.63 14.42 4.44
C THR A 37 -11.41 15.67 4.02
N SER A 38 -10.94 16.40 3.01
CA SER A 38 -11.63 17.57 2.48
C SER A 38 -11.99 17.36 1.01
N PRO A 39 -13.07 18.01 0.52
CA PRO A 39 -13.47 17.90 -0.89
C PRO A 39 -12.35 18.25 -1.86
N GLU A 40 -11.50 19.21 -1.52
CA GLU A 40 -10.36 19.65 -2.35
C GLU A 40 -9.33 18.53 -2.51
N VAL A 41 -9.00 17.82 -1.42
CA VAL A 41 -8.01 16.72 -1.47
C VAL A 41 -8.61 15.49 -2.13
N ILE A 42 -9.91 15.21 -1.90
CA ILE A 42 -10.63 14.12 -2.58
C ILE A 42 -10.66 14.36 -4.09
N ASN A 43 -10.93 15.58 -4.54
CA ASN A 43 -10.86 15.94 -5.96
C ASN A 43 -9.47 15.68 -6.55
N LYS A 44 -8.39 15.95 -5.79
CA LYS A 44 -7.03 15.59 -6.21
C LYS A 44 -6.80 14.09 -6.33
N VAL A 45 -7.42 13.27 -5.48
CA VAL A 45 -7.39 11.81 -5.62
C VAL A 45 -8.08 11.37 -6.90
N PHE A 46 -9.26 11.92 -7.20
CA PHE A 46 -10.01 11.58 -8.42
C PHE A 46 -9.30 12.05 -9.71
N GLU A 47 -8.61 13.19 -9.67
CA GLU A 47 -7.77 13.66 -10.77
C GLU A 47 -6.59 12.70 -11.04
N VAL A 48 -5.90 12.23 -9.99
CA VAL A 48 -4.82 11.23 -10.14
C VAL A 48 -5.36 9.92 -10.71
N ARG A 49 -6.52 9.48 -10.19
CA ARG A 49 -7.19 8.26 -10.68
C ARG A 49 -7.60 8.39 -12.13
N TYR A 50 -8.19 9.50 -12.55
CA TYR A 50 -8.55 9.76 -13.96
C TYR A 50 -7.35 9.62 -14.88
N GLN A 51 -6.24 10.29 -14.53
CA GLN A 51 -5.03 10.22 -15.34
C GLN A 51 -4.53 8.77 -15.47
N VAL A 52 -4.58 7.98 -14.40
CA VAL A 52 -4.10 6.60 -14.43
C VAL A 52 -5.08 5.64 -15.10
N TYR A 53 -6.33 5.59 -14.65
CA TYR A 53 -7.32 4.59 -15.05
C TYR A 53 -7.98 4.89 -16.39
N CYS A 54 -8.24 6.16 -16.72
CA CYS A 54 -8.85 6.54 -17.98
C CYS A 54 -7.80 6.76 -19.07
N ILE A 55 -6.79 7.60 -18.79
CA ILE A 55 -5.85 8.07 -19.83
C ILE A 55 -4.67 7.11 -20.02
N ASP A 56 -3.97 6.76 -18.93
CA ASP A 56 -2.74 5.96 -19.08
C ASP A 56 -3.03 4.47 -19.30
N ARG A 57 -4.16 3.97 -18.77
CA ARG A 57 -4.52 2.55 -18.76
C ARG A 57 -5.70 2.17 -19.63
N HIS A 58 -6.60 3.11 -19.91
CA HIS A 58 -7.84 2.85 -20.65
C HIS A 58 -8.68 1.72 -20.01
N PHE A 59 -8.64 1.61 -18.67
CA PHE A 59 -9.51 0.71 -17.94
C PHE A 59 -10.93 1.26 -17.84
N GLU A 60 -11.05 2.58 -17.75
CA GLU A 60 -12.32 3.30 -17.69
C GLU A 60 -12.41 4.25 -18.89
N ASP A 61 -13.64 4.53 -19.34
CA ASP A 61 -13.87 5.44 -20.46
C ASP A 61 -13.70 6.90 -20.01
N PRO A 62 -12.73 7.67 -20.56
CA PRO A 62 -12.56 9.08 -20.21
C PRO A 62 -13.79 9.95 -20.50
N ASP A 63 -14.64 9.57 -21.44
CA ASP A 63 -15.85 10.34 -21.82
C ASP A 63 -16.95 10.24 -20.75
N CYS A 64 -16.87 9.26 -19.84
CA CYS A 64 -17.74 9.19 -18.67
C CYS A 64 -17.43 10.26 -17.60
N PHE A 65 -16.28 10.94 -17.69
CA PHE A 65 -15.79 11.86 -16.67
C PHE A 65 -15.46 13.24 -17.27
N ALA A 66 -16.48 14.02 -17.59
CA ALA A 66 -16.34 15.34 -18.22
C ALA A 66 -15.48 16.34 -17.42
N ASP A 67 -15.46 16.21 -16.09
CA ASP A 67 -14.66 17.03 -15.18
C ASP A 67 -13.24 16.50 -14.94
N LYS A 68 -12.86 15.41 -15.62
CA LYS A 68 -11.56 14.72 -15.53
C LYS A 68 -11.27 14.15 -14.14
N ARG A 69 -12.31 13.65 -13.47
CA ARG A 69 -12.22 13.03 -12.14
C ARG A 69 -12.86 11.65 -12.18
N GLU A 70 -12.06 10.60 -12.04
CA GLU A 70 -12.59 9.24 -12.01
C GLU A 70 -13.14 8.93 -10.63
N HIS A 71 -14.43 8.59 -10.60
CA HIS A 71 -15.14 8.13 -9.43
C HIS A 71 -16.16 7.05 -9.80
N ASP A 72 -16.53 6.20 -8.86
CA ASP A 72 -17.51 5.13 -9.03
C ASP A 72 -18.49 5.06 -7.84
N ALA A 73 -19.38 4.06 -7.85
CA ALA A 73 -20.41 3.88 -6.83
C ALA A 73 -19.87 3.55 -5.43
N TYR A 74 -18.59 3.19 -5.28
CA TYR A 74 -17.97 2.83 -4.02
C TYR A 74 -17.32 4.02 -3.29
N ASP A 75 -17.05 5.12 -4.01
CA ASP A 75 -16.39 6.31 -3.45
C ASP A 75 -17.14 6.99 -2.29
N PRO A 76 -18.48 7.06 -2.24
CA PRO A 76 -19.20 7.66 -1.11
C PRO A 76 -18.93 7.01 0.25
N ARG A 77 -18.57 5.72 0.28
CA ARG A 77 -18.25 4.94 1.50
C ARG A 77 -16.77 4.57 1.58
N SER A 78 -15.92 5.33 0.91
CA SER A 78 -14.50 5.08 0.87
C SER A 78 -13.71 6.14 1.62
N ALA A 79 -12.62 5.72 2.24
CA ALA A 79 -11.56 6.61 2.64
C ALA A 79 -10.48 6.65 1.54
N HIS A 80 -9.78 7.78 1.42
CA HIS A 80 -8.71 7.93 0.45
C HIS A 80 -7.44 8.50 1.09
N ALA A 81 -6.30 8.06 0.59
CA ALA A 81 -5.00 8.65 0.90
C ALA A 81 -4.32 9.11 -0.39
N LEU A 82 -3.60 10.23 -0.28
CA LEU A 82 -2.84 10.85 -1.34
C LEU A 82 -1.38 10.99 -0.90
N ILE A 83 -0.45 10.56 -1.75
CA ILE A 83 0.97 10.78 -1.58
C ILE A 83 1.35 12.05 -2.33
N ARG A 84 1.98 12.99 -1.64
CA ARG A 84 2.46 14.24 -2.24
C ARG A 84 3.97 14.30 -2.25
N HIS A 85 4.53 14.87 -3.30
CA HIS A 85 5.92 15.29 -3.32
C HIS A 85 6.05 16.59 -2.51
N ARG A 86 6.98 16.64 -1.54
CA ARG A 86 7.04 17.74 -0.57
C ARG A 86 7.50 19.05 -1.18
N ILE A 87 8.49 18.99 -2.08
CA ILE A 87 9.12 20.19 -2.65
C ILE A 87 8.17 20.84 -3.67
N THR A 88 7.56 20.04 -4.55
CA THR A 88 6.72 20.57 -5.63
C THR A 88 5.23 20.66 -5.25
N GLY A 89 4.78 19.90 -4.25
CA GLY A 89 3.38 19.78 -3.88
C GLY A 89 2.55 18.83 -4.75
N ASP A 90 3.19 18.21 -5.76
CA ASP A 90 2.50 17.37 -6.75
C ASP A 90 1.82 16.16 -6.12
N SER A 91 0.66 15.81 -6.67
CA SER A 91 -0.07 14.59 -6.33
C SER A 91 0.58 13.40 -7.03
N VAL A 92 1.33 12.60 -6.29
CA VAL A 92 2.19 11.52 -6.83
C VAL A 92 1.41 10.24 -7.01
N ALA A 93 0.66 9.85 -5.99
CA ALA A 93 -0.07 8.59 -5.96
C ALA A 93 -1.30 8.67 -5.06
N ALA A 94 -2.27 7.78 -5.28
CA ALA A 94 -3.47 7.68 -4.47
C ALA A 94 -3.84 6.21 -4.20
N VAL A 95 -4.57 5.98 -3.11
CA VAL A 95 -5.18 4.67 -2.80
C VAL A 95 -6.54 4.88 -2.14
N ARG A 96 -7.44 3.95 -2.41
CA ARG A 96 -8.79 3.89 -1.84
C ARG A 96 -8.94 2.72 -0.88
N LEU A 97 -9.63 2.95 0.22
CA LEU A 97 -10.08 1.94 1.17
C LEU A 97 -11.61 1.96 1.22
N VAL A 98 -12.26 0.95 0.64
CA VAL A 98 -13.73 0.83 0.57
C VAL A 98 -14.22 0.11 1.82
N MET A 99 -15.10 0.75 2.60
CA MET A 99 -15.70 0.16 3.80
C MET A 99 -17.02 -0.53 3.44
N ALA A 100 -17.51 -1.42 4.30
CA ALA A 100 -18.88 -1.95 4.16
C ALA A 100 -19.89 -0.80 4.20
N GLY A 101 -20.93 -0.88 3.37
CA GLY A 101 -22.02 0.09 3.43
C GLY A 101 -22.99 -0.18 4.57
N ASP A 102 -23.73 0.86 4.96
CA ASP A 102 -24.70 0.80 6.07
C ASP A 102 -26.03 0.13 5.69
N SER A 103 -26.24 -0.14 4.40
CA SER A 103 -27.46 -0.76 3.86
C SER A 103 -27.14 -2.08 3.14
N PRO A 104 -28.12 -3.01 3.04
CA PRO A 104 -27.96 -4.25 2.27
C PRO A 104 -27.62 -4.01 0.79
N GLU A 105 -28.04 -2.88 0.22
CA GLU A 105 -27.74 -2.52 -1.18
C GLU A 105 -26.28 -2.07 -1.38
N GLN A 106 -25.60 -1.69 -0.28
CA GLN A 106 -24.21 -1.23 -0.26
C GLN A 106 -23.28 -2.21 0.48
N SER A 107 -23.77 -3.41 0.83
CA SER A 107 -23.00 -4.37 1.63
C SER A 107 -21.78 -4.91 0.92
N ASP A 108 -21.83 -4.98 -0.41
CA ASP A 108 -20.87 -5.75 -1.19
C ASP A 108 -19.60 -4.95 -1.48
N PHE A 109 -18.45 -5.59 -1.37
CA PHE A 109 -17.18 -5.00 -1.80
C PHE A 109 -16.96 -5.18 -3.31
N PRO A 110 -16.19 -4.29 -4.00
CA PRO A 110 -15.96 -4.40 -5.44
C PRO A 110 -15.49 -5.77 -5.93
N MET A 111 -14.66 -6.49 -5.17
CA MET A 111 -14.18 -7.83 -5.51
C MET A 111 -15.09 -8.96 -5.01
N GLU A 112 -16.13 -8.67 -4.22
CA GLU A 112 -16.90 -9.70 -3.49
C GLU A 112 -17.60 -10.70 -4.41
N GLY A 113 -18.53 -10.22 -5.24
CA GLY A 113 -19.22 -11.06 -6.22
C GLY A 113 -18.26 -11.81 -7.16
N PRO A 114 -17.30 -11.11 -7.80
CA PRO A 114 -16.36 -11.74 -8.73
C PRO A 114 -15.38 -12.75 -8.12
N CYS A 115 -14.98 -12.59 -6.84
CA CYS A 115 -13.83 -13.31 -6.29
C CYS A 115 -14.15 -14.27 -5.15
N ILE A 116 -15.11 -13.99 -4.26
CA ILE A 116 -15.30 -14.78 -3.02
C ILE A 116 -15.53 -16.27 -3.32
N HIS A 117 -16.34 -16.59 -4.33
CA HIS A 117 -16.63 -17.98 -4.70
C HIS A 117 -15.40 -18.73 -5.27
N ARG A 118 -14.35 -18.00 -5.67
CA ARG A 118 -13.09 -18.55 -6.19
C ARG A 118 -12.00 -18.62 -5.13
N MET A 119 -12.28 -18.13 -3.93
CA MET A 119 -11.33 -18.18 -2.84
C MET A 119 -11.27 -19.58 -2.22
N ASP A 120 -10.10 -19.92 -1.68
CA ASP A 120 -9.88 -21.15 -0.94
C ASP A 120 -10.78 -21.18 0.30
N GLN A 121 -11.23 -22.38 0.69
CA GLN A 121 -12.22 -22.55 1.76
C GLN A 121 -11.85 -21.83 3.08
N PRO A 122 -10.61 -21.92 3.61
CA PRO A 122 -10.25 -21.23 4.85
C PRO A 122 -10.42 -19.71 4.78
N ALA A 123 -10.16 -19.11 3.62
CA ALA A 123 -10.30 -17.68 3.44
C ALA A 123 -11.76 -17.25 3.31
N ARG A 124 -12.61 -18.08 2.70
CA ARG A 124 -14.07 -17.87 2.68
C ARG A 124 -14.65 -17.94 4.09
N ASP A 125 -14.20 -18.88 4.90
CA ASP A 125 -14.62 -19.03 6.30
C ASP A 125 -14.16 -17.82 7.14
N ALA A 126 -12.91 -17.37 6.96
CA ALA A 126 -12.38 -16.19 7.63
C ALA A 126 -13.14 -14.92 7.23
N PHE A 127 -13.45 -14.74 5.94
CA PHE A 127 -14.28 -13.64 5.45
C PHE A 127 -15.69 -13.68 6.05
N ALA A 128 -16.33 -14.85 6.09
CA ALA A 128 -17.67 -15.02 6.65
C ALA A 128 -17.71 -14.83 8.18
N GLY A 129 -16.62 -15.14 8.87
CA GLY A 129 -16.49 -14.97 10.32
C GLY A 129 -16.08 -13.56 10.76
N ALA A 130 -15.59 -12.72 9.85
CA ALA A 130 -15.22 -11.35 10.17
C ALA A 130 -16.45 -10.41 10.11
N ARG A 131 -16.52 -9.46 11.05
CA ARG A 131 -17.58 -8.45 11.05
C ARG A 131 -17.41 -7.51 9.87
N ARG A 132 -18.48 -7.26 9.12
CA ARG A 132 -18.42 -6.55 7.83
C ARG A 132 -17.88 -5.13 7.99
N GLU A 133 -18.25 -4.45 9.07
CA GLU A 133 -17.77 -3.10 9.41
C GLU A 133 -16.26 -3.06 9.73
N GLN A 134 -15.63 -4.21 10.00
CA GLN A 134 -14.19 -4.31 10.25
C GLN A 134 -13.40 -4.79 9.02
N ILE A 135 -14.09 -5.07 7.90
CA ILE A 135 -13.46 -5.45 6.63
C ILE A 135 -13.43 -4.20 5.73
N ALA A 136 -12.32 -4.00 5.03
CA ALA A 136 -12.27 -3.03 3.96
C ALA A 136 -11.50 -3.55 2.74
N GLU A 137 -11.93 -3.12 1.55
CA GLU A 137 -11.24 -3.40 0.30
C GLU A 137 -10.24 -2.31 -0.06
N ILE A 138 -8.97 -2.69 -0.22
CA ILE A 138 -7.94 -1.84 -0.81
C ILE A 138 -8.13 -1.87 -2.33
N SER A 139 -8.42 -0.71 -2.91
CA SER A 139 -8.67 -0.58 -4.35
C SER A 139 -8.10 0.73 -4.92
N ARG A 140 -8.17 0.88 -6.24
CA ARG A 140 -7.78 2.09 -6.98
C ARG A 140 -6.39 2.65 -6.62
N MET A 141 -5.39 1.77 -6.40
CA MET A 141 -4.00 2.20 -6.24
C MET A 141 -3.49 2.79 -7.56
N ALA A 142 -3.21 4.09 -7.56
CA ALA A 142 -2.83 4.87 -8.73
C ALA A 142 -1.50 5.56 -8.48
N VAL A 143 -0.51 5.37 -9.37
CA VAL A 143 0.74 6.14 -9.36
C VAL A 143 0.85 6.94 -10.65
N SER A 144 1.13 8.24 -10.53
CA SER A 144 1.28 9.14 -11.68
C SER A 144 2.37 8.67 -12.65
N ARG A 145 2.16 8.93 -13.95
CA ARG A 145 3.05 8.46 -15.02
C ARG A 145 4.50 8.91 -14.87
N GLU A 146 4.71 10.16 -14.45
CA GLU A 146 6.05 10.72 -14.24
C GLU A 146 6.87 9.88 -13.26
N PHE A 147 6.26 9.51 -12.13
CA PHE A 147 6.92 8.70 -11.11
C PHE A 147 7.01 7.22 -11.51
N ARG A 148 6.06 6.70 -12.30
CA ARG A 148 6.18 5.36 -12.91
C ARG A 148 7.36 5.26 -13.87
N ARG A 149 7.58 6.28 -14.71
CA ARG A 149 8.71 6.35 -15.64
C ARG A 149 10.05 6.37 -14.91
N ARG A 150 10.15 7.11 -13.80
CA ARG A 150 11.36 7.16 -12.96
C ARG A 150 11.69 5.82 -12.30
N LEU A 151 10.72 4.92 -12.18
CA LEU A 151 10.91 3.55 -11.69
C LEU A 151 11.22 2.55 -12.83
N ASN A 152 11.14 2.96 -14.10
CA ASN A 152 11.07 2.10 -15.29
C ASN A 152 9.83 1.16 -15.33
N GLU A 153 8.68 1.61 -14.81
CA GLU A 153 7.51 0.75 -14.53
C GLU A 153 6.22 1.24 -15.20
N ASP A 154 6.32 1.62 -16.47
CA ASP A 154 5.17 2.08 -17.28
C ASP A 154 4.09 1.00 -17.47
N ALA A 155 4.39 -0.28 -17.21
CA ALA A 155 3.51 -1.42 -17.45
C ALA A 155 2.50 -1.74 -16.34
N SER A 156 2.61 -1.21 -15.11
CA SER A 156 1.60 -1.38 -14.02
C SER A 156 0.98 -0.07 -13.53
N ALA A 157 -0.33 -0.05 -13.22
CA ALA A 157 -1.05 1.16 -12.78
C ALA A 157 -0.56 1.65 -11.40
N ALA A 158 -0.14 0.71 -10.57
CA ALA A 158 0.52 0.97 -9.30
C ALA A 158 2.00 1.32 -9.46
N GLY A 159 2.55 1.33 -10.68
CA GLY A 159 3.98 1.56 -10.92
C GLY A 159 4.82 0.51 -10.24
N ILE A 160 4.71 -0.75 -10.69
CA ILE A 160 5.38 -1.90 -10.07
C ILE A 160 5.95 -2.84 -11.14
N SER A 161 7.24 -3.16 -11.03
CA SER A 161 7.96 -4.19 -11.80
C SER A 161 8.89 -5.04 -10.92
N ASP A 162 9.35 -6.18 -11.44
CA ASP A 162 10.29 -7.08 -10.75
C ASP A 162 11.68 -6.46 -10.51
N PHE A 163 12.00 -5.32 -11.14
CA PHE A 163 13.31 -4.67 -11.09
C PHE A 163 13.27 -3.25 -10.51
N ALA A 164 12.30 -2.96 -9.64
CA ALA A 164 12.16 -1.66 -8.97
C ALA A 164 13.49 -1.18 -8.38
N SER A 165 14.12 -0.23 -9.08
CA SER A 165 15.26 0.54 -8.63
C SER A 165 15.04 1.95 -9.14
N TYR A 166 14.76 2.87 -8.22
CA TYR A 166 14.71 4.29 -8.55
C TYR A 166 16.15 4.78 -8.68
N SER A 167 16.46 5.37 -9.83
CA SER A 167 17.65 6.19 -9.98
C SER A 167 17.21 7.65 -9.99
N ASP A 168 17.42 8.37 -8.88
CA ASP A 168 17.37 9.82 -8.94
C ASP A 168 18.64 10.30 -9.64
N SER A 169 18.51 10.73 -10.90
CA SER A 169 19.64 11.30 -11.62
C SER A 169 20.12 12.63 -11.03
N GLU A 170 19.31 13.30 -10.22
CA GLU A 170 19.67 14.59 -9.62
C GLU A 170 20.42 14.46 -8.29
N ASN A 171 20.18 13.40 -7.50
CA ASN A 171 20.78 13.24 -6.17
C ASN A 171 21.61 11.96 -5.95
N GLY A 172 21.74 11.08 -6.94
CA GLY A 172 22.61 9.89 -6.85
C GLY A 172 22.22 8.84 -5.80
N ARG A 173 21.11 9.06 -5.08
CA ARG A 173 20.59 8.15 -4.06
C ARG A 173 19.66 7.13 -4.72
N ARG A 174 20.00 5.85 -4.58
CA ARG A 174 19.21 4.71 -5.05
C ARG A 174 17.94 4.60 -4.20
N ALA A 175 16.83 5.18 -4.63
CA ALA A 175 15.63 5.14 -3.83
C ALA A 175 14.97 3.75 -3.94
N MET A 176 14.60 3.18 -2.80
CA MET A 176 13.61 2.10 -2.81
C MET A 176 12.29 2.66 -3.38
N PRO A 177 11.35 1.84 -3.88
CA PRO A 177 10.02 2.30 -4.29
C PRO A 177 9.19 2.75 -3.06
N TYR A 178 9.59 3.89 -2.52
CA TYR A 178 9.07 4.56 -1.34
C TYR A 178 7.58 4.88 -1.47
N ILE A 179 7.09 5.14 -2.69
CA ILE A 179 5.69 5.44 -2.96
C ILE A 179 4.78 4.29 -2.50
N SER A 180 5.13 3.03 -2.80
CA SER A 180 4.36 1.87 -2.37
C SER A 180 4.26 1.76 -0.85
N LEU A 181 5.34 2.09 -0.14
CA LEU A 181 5.35 2.15 1.33
C LEU A 181 4.47 3.27 1.86
N GLY A 182 4.50 4.44 1.22
CA GLY A 182 3.61 5.57 1.53
C GLY A 182 2.13 5.22 1.33
N LEU A 183 1.79 4.52 0.25
CA LEU A 183 0.43 4.02 0.02
C LEU A 183 0.00 3.04 1.13
N PHE A 184 0.90 2.15 1.57
CA PHE A 184 0.64 1.27 2.71
C PHE A 184 0.47 1.99 4.03
N ALA A 185 1.29 3.01 4.31
CA ALA A 185 1.11 3.88 5.46
C ALA A 185 -0.27 4.56 5.42
N GLY A 186 -0.69 5.05 4.24
CA GLY A 186 -2.04 5.61 4.03
C GLY A 186 -3.15 4.60 4.31
N ILE A 187 -3.05 3.38 3.76
CA ILE A 187 -3.99 2.28 4.03
C ILE A 187 -4.09 2.02 5.54
N LEU A 188 -2.97 1.94 6.24
CA LEU A 188 -2.94 1.66 7.67
C LEU A 188 -3.56 2.79 8.48
N GLN A 189 -3.21 4.05 8.20
CA GLN A 189 -3.78 5.21 8.88
C GLN A 189 -5.30 5.29 8.71
N MET A 190 -5.81 5.04 7.50
CA MET A 190 -7.26 4.94 7.25
C MET A 190 -7.87 3.78 8.04
N SER A 191 -7.22 2.61 8.03
CA SER A 191 -7.71 1.42 8.72
C SER A 191 -7.86 1.65 10.22
N VAL A 192 -6.84 2.23 10.86
CA VAL A 192 -6.86 2.58 12.30
C VAL A 192 -7.96 3.58 12.59
N ARG A 193 -8.11 4.62 11.77
CA ARG A 193 -9.15 5.65 11.95
C ARG A 193 -10.57 5.06 11.89
N HIS A 194 -10.78 4.06 11.06
CA HIS A 194 -12.10 3.47 10.80
C HIS A 194 -12.33 2.13 11.49
N GLY A 195 -11.43 1.66 12.36
CA GLY A 195 -11.59 0.40 13.09
C GLY A 195 -11.50 -0.86 12.22
N ILE A 196 -10.85 -0.76 11.05
CA ILE A 196 -10.68 -1.88 10.12
C ILE A 196 -9.59 -2.83 10.63
N THR A 197 -9.93 -4.12 10.68
CA THR A 197 -9.04 -5.19 11.14
C THR A 197 -8.69 -6.18 10.03
N HIS A 198 -9.47 -6.22 8.95
CA HIS A 198 -9.24 -7.11 7.82
C HIS A 198 -9.14 -6.33 6.51
N TRP A 199 -8.16 -6.71 5.70
CA TRP A 199 -8.00 -6.19 4.35
C TRP A 199 -8.35 -7.25 3.33
N MET A 200 -9.14 -6.84 2.34
CA MET A 200 -9.33 -7.57 1.10
C MET A 200 -8.78 -6.77 -0.07
N ALA A 201 -8.23 -7.44 -1.07
CA ALA A 201 -7.75 -6.79 -2.28
C ALA A 201 -7.68 -7.78 -3.43
N ILE A 202 -7.79 -7.28 -4.66
CA ILE A 202 -7.43 -8.03 -5.86
C ILE A 202 -6.27 -7.34 -6.57
N MET A 203 -5.11 -7.98 -6.56
CA MET A 203 -3.83 -7.34 -6.90
C MET A 203 -3.11 -8.04 -8.04
N GLU A 204 -2.30 -7.29 -8.78
CA GLU A 204 -1.41 -7.86 -9.80
C GLU A 204 -0.34 -8.75 -9.12
N PRO A 205 0.04 -9.91 -9.69
CA PRO A 205 1.10 -10.75 -9.12
C PRO A 205 2.44 -10.01 -8.94
N ALA A 206 2.75 -9.04 -9.80
CA ALA A 206 3.96 -8.21 -9.67
C ALA A 206 3.91 -7.31 -8.42
N GLN A 207 2.73 -6.74 -8.15
CA GLN A 207 2.48 -5.96 -6.94
C GLN A 207 2.71 -6.79 -5.68
N LEU A 208 2.15 -8.00 -5.61
CA LEU A 208 2.35 -8.91 -4.48
C LEU A 208 3.83 -9.28 -4.27
N ARG A 209 4.58 -9.52 -5.35
CA ARG A 209 6.03 -9.80 -5.29
C ARG A 209 6.83 -8.61 -4.79
N LEU A 210 6.49 -7.39 -5.22
CA LEU A 210 7.17 -6.18 -4.75
C LEU A 210 6.93 -5.96 -3.26
N LEU A 211 5.68 -6.04 -2.81
CA LEU A 211 5.29 -5.88 -1.41
C LEU A 211 6.00 -6.89 -0.51
N LYS A 212 6.16 -8.13 -0.97
CA LYS A 212 6.93 -9.17 -0.26
C LYS A 212 8.37 -8.74 0.03
N ARG A 213 9.03 -7.97 -0.84
CA ARG A 213 10.40 -7.43 -0.59
C ARG A 213 10.44 -6.44 0.58
N PHE A 214 9.31 -5.83 0.91
CA PHE A 214 9.13 -4.94 2.06
C PHE A 214 8.61 -5.66 3.31
N GLY A 215 8.51 -6.99 3.29
CA GLY A 215 7.95 -7.78 4.38
C GLY A 215 6.42 -7.68 4.47
N VAL A 216 5.77 -7.01 3.52
CA VAL A 216 4.32 -6.94 3.37
C VAL A 216 3.88 -8.17 2.59
N GLU A 217 3.42 -9.20 3.29
CA GLU A 217 3.03 -10.47 2.68
C GLU A 217 1.53 -10.68 2.88
N PHE A 218 0.79 -10.62 1.78
CA PHE A 218 -0.62 -10.99 1.75
C PHE A 218 -0.78 -12.49 1.56
N ASP A 219 -1.77 -13.05 2.23
CA ASP A 219 -2.21 -14.42 1.97
C ASP A 219 -2.84 -14.48 0.58
N HIS A 220 -2.33 -15.40 -0.24
CA HIS A 220 -2.93 -15.73 -1.51
C HIS A 220 -4.11 -16.66 -1.25
N VAL A 221 -5.31 -16.18 -1.53
CA VAL A 221 -6.53 -16.89 -1.13
C VAL A 221 -7.31 -17.41 -2.33
N GLY A 222 -6.72 -17.45 -3.53
CA GLY A 222 -7.39 -17.96 -4.72
C GLY A 222 -6.52 -17.88 -5.99
N PRO A 223 -7.08 -18.30 -7.15
CA PRO A 223 -6.34 -18.39 -8.41
C PRO A 223 -6.02 -17.01 -8.99
N VAL A 224 -5.09 -16.97 -9.94
CA VAL A 224 -4.94 -15.78 -10.82
C VAL A 224 -6.09 -15.79 -11.82
N MET A 225 -6.76 -14.66 -11.98
CA MET A 225 -7.91 -14.49 -12.86
C MET A 225 -7.87 -13.17 -13.61
N GLU A 226 -8.66 -13.07 -14.68
CA GLU A 226 -8.83 -11.85 -15.45
C GLU A 226 -9.82 -10.92 -14.73
N TYR A 227 -9.32 -9.76 -14.29
CA TYR A 227 -10.09 -8.71 -13.63
C TYR A 227 -9.35 -7.38 -13.86
N HIS A 228 -9.67 -6.65 -14.93
CA HIS A 228 -8.92 -5.49 -15.45
C HIS A 228 -7.44 -5.79 -15.82
N GLY A 229 -7.12 -7.03 -16.17
CA GLY A 229 -5.77 -7.62 -16.20
C GLY A 229 -5.65 -8.82 -15.26
N ARG A 230 -4.54 -9.56 -15.35
CA ARG A 230 -4.25 -10.72 -14.50
C ARG A 230 -4.04 -10.32 -13.04
N ARG A 231 -4.98 -10.67 -12.17
CA ARG A 231 -4.93 -10.38 -10.73
C ARG A 231 -5.24 -11.60 -9.87
N ARG A 232 -4.92 -11.49 -8.59
CA ARG A 232 -5.13 -12.52 -7.59
C ARG A 232 -5.82 -11.93 -6.36
N PRO A 233 -6.85 -12.58 -5.82
CA PRO A 233 -7.49 -12.16 -4.58
C PRO A 233 -6.55 -12.40 -3.38
N ALA A 234 -6.64 -11.49 -2.41
CA ALA A 234 -5.98 -11.49 -1.13
C ALA A 234 -6.99 -11.15 -0.04
N PHE A 235 -6.89 -11.84 1.10
CA PHE A 235 -7.65 -11.54 2.32
C PHE A 235 -6.75 -11.80 3.52
N THR A 236 -6.59 -10.82 4.42
CA THR A 236 -5.65 -10.94 5.53
C THR A 236 -6.07 -10.09 6.74
N GLU A 237 -5.67 -10.52 7.93
CA GLU A 237 -5.81 -9.74 9.17
C GLU A 237 -4.68 -8.70 9.23
N ALA A 238 -5.04 -7.43 9.35
CA ALA A 238 -4.10 -6.32 9.30
C ALA A 238 -3.04 -6.40 10.42
N ALA A 239 -3.43 -6.73 11.65
CA ALA A 239 -2.47 -6.78 12.77
C ALA A 239 -1.45 -7.90 12.62
N SER A 240 -1.87 -9.09 12.19
CA SER A 240 -0.99 -10.20 11.84
C SER A 240 0.01 -9.81 10.73
N LEU A 241 -0.45 -9.09 9.69
CA LEU A 241 0.42 -8.60 8.62
C LEU A 241 1.46 -7.59 9.15
N ILE A 242 1.03 -6.62 9.97
CA ILE A 242 1.91 -5.60 10.58
C ILE A 242 2.95 -6.24 11.52
N ASP A 243 2.55 -7.22 12.34
CA ASP A 243 3.47 -7.99 13.20
C ASP A 243 4.52 -8.75 12.36
N GLY A 244 4.11 -9.26 11.19
CA GLY A 244 5.00 -9.89 10.21
C GLY A 244 6.02 -8.91 9.60
N ILE A 245 5.61 -7.69 9.26
CA ILE A 245 6.52 -6.65 8.77
C ILE A 245 7.55 -6.32 9.86
N LYS A 246 7.13 -6.14 11.12
CA LYS A 246 8.04 -5.82 12.24
C LYS A 246 9.20 -6.83 12.37
N LYS A 247 8.90 -8.12 12.17
CA LYS A 247 9.90 -9.20 12.26
C LYS A 247 10.85 -9.23 11.05
N ARG A 248 10.35 -8.93 9.85
CA ARG A 248 11.09 -9.07 8.58
C ARG A 248 11.84 -7.81 8.17
N ARG A 249 11.24 -6.64 8.41
CA ARG A 249 11.70 -5.31 7.98
C ARG A 249 11.31 -4.25 9.03
N PRO A 250 12.03 -4.17 10.17
CA PRO A 250 11.74 -3.19 11.23
C PRO A 250 11.79 -1.73 10.75
N ASP A 251 12.67 -1.44 9.79
CA ASP A 251 12.81 -0.16 9.10
C ASP A 251 11.54 0.23 8.32
N VAL A 252 10.96 -0.72 7.59
CA VAL A 252 9.69 -0.54 6.89
C VAL A 252 8.53 -0.42 7.88
N TRP A 253 8.54 -1.23 8.94
CA TRP A 253 7.53 -1.18 9.99
C TRP A 253 7.48 0.21 10.63
N SER A 254 8.63 0.79 10.97
CA SER A 254 8.74 2.14 11.53
C SER A 254 8.08 3.17 10.62
N LEU A 255 8.41 3.18 9.32
CA LEU A 255 7.79 4.08 8.35
C LEU A 255 6.27 3.87 8.24
N ILE A 256 5.79 2.64 8.03
CA ILE A 256 4.37 2.37 7.76
C ILE A 256 3.51 2.67 9.00
N THR A 257 4.02 2.39 10.20
CA THR A 257 3.28 2.55 11.45
C THR A 257 3.50 3.90 12.14
N ASP A 258 4.38 4.77 11.61
CA ASP A 258 4.85 5.99 12.29
C ASP A 258 5.36 5.63 13.70
N ASP A 259 6.36 4.74 13.74
CA ASP A 259 6.98 4.19 14.95
C ASP A 259 5.98 3.57 15.95
N GLY A 260 4.95 2.92 15.42
CA GLY A 260 3.90 2.26 16.20
C GLY A 260 2.76 3.18 16.64
N ARG A 261 2.73 4.44 16.18
CA ARG A 261 1.59 5.34 16.41
C ARG A 261 0.30 4.81 15.78
N TYR A 262 0.40 4.18 14.61
CA TYR A 262 -0.72 3.55 13.92
C TYR A 262 -0.57 2.03 13.98
N LEU A 263 -1.39 1.39 14.82
CA LEU A 263 -1.48 -0.06 14.92
C LEU A 263 -2.95 -0.48 14.76
N PRO A 264 -3.23 -1.45 13.88
CA PRO A 264 -4.60 -1.92 13.69
C PRO A 264 -5.03 -2.72 14.93
N ALA A 265 -6.32 -2.67 15.24
CA ALA A 265 -6.88 -3.50 16.30
C ALA A 265 -6.76 -4.98 15.93
N LYS A 266 -6.57 -5.84 16.93
CA LYS A 266 -6.72 -7.29 16.76
C LYS A 266 -8.22 -7.62 16.86
N PRO A 267 -8.75 -8.52 16.01
CA PRO A 267 -10.14 -8.95 16.14
C PRO A 267 -10.38 -9.56 17.53
N ASP A 268 -11.47 -9.19 18.20
CA ASP A 268 -11.89 -9.84 19.43
C ASP A 268 -12.36 -11.27 19.11
N THR A 269 -11.46 -12.24 19.26
CA THR A 269 -11.78 -13.67 19.11
C THR A 269 -12.63 -14.22 20.27
N ALA A 270 -12.90 -13.41 21.30
CA ALA A 270 -13.59 -13.81 22.52
C ALA A 270 -15.13 -13.83 22.41
N ASP A 271 -15.74 -12.99 21.57
CA ASP A 271 -17.20 -12.92 21.45
C ASP A 271 -17.79 -14.00 20.53
N GLN A 272 -16.99 -14.55 19.61
CA GLN A 272 -17.42 -15.64 18.72
C GLN A 272 -17.62 -16.99 19.43
N VAL A 273 -16.98 -17.18 20.59
CA VAL A 273 -17.16 -18.38 21.42
C VAL A 273 -18.44 -18.27 22.25
N LYS A 274 -18.78 -17.06 22.74
CA LYS A 274 -19.96 -16.84 23.56
C LYS A 274 -21.26 -16.89 22.77
N GLU A 275 -21.30 -16.39 21.53
CA GLU A 275 -22.52 -16.50 20.70
C GLU A 275 -22.81 -17.94 20.24
N ARG A 276 -21.78 -18.80 20.14
CA ARG A 276 -21.95 -20.23 19.82
C ARG A 276 -22.39 -21.09 21.01
N GLU A 277 -22.18 -20.63 22.24
CA GLU A 277 -22.64 -21.36 23.45
C GLU A 277 -24.09 -20.99 23.86
N VAL A 278 -24.66 -19.94 23.26
CA VAL A 278 -26.02 -19.45 23.59
C VAL A 278 -27.03 -19.71 22.45
N ALA A 279 -26.60 -20.37 21.36
CA ALA A 279 -27.44 -20.76 20.21
C ALA A 279 -27.78 -22.26 20.22
#